data_AF-A0A6J4K186-F1
#
_entry.id   AF-A0A6J4K186-F1
#
_cell.length_a   1.000
_cell.length_b   1.000
_cell.length_c   1.000
_cell.angle_alpha   90.00
_cell.angle_beta   90.00
_cell.angle_gamma   90.00
#
_symmetry.space_group_name_H-M   'P 1'
#
loop_
_entity.id
_entity.type
_entity.pdbx_description
1 polymer ?
#
loop_
_entity_poly.entity_id
_entity_poly.type
_entity_poly.pdbx_seq_one_letter_code
_entity_poly.pdbx_strand_id
1 'polypeptide(L)' 'MKIPFSDPTPPTELAVVGENKDDPSLLLVMGTDGSYYAYSLADGDTRVVEPDDHWVVEPVPSPELFT' A
#
# COMPACT_ATOMS: atom_id res chain seq x y z
N MET A 1 20.83 18.14 19.76
CA MET A 1 19.68 17.24 19.97
C MET A 1 19.47 16.47 18.68
N LYS A 2 19.59 15.13 18.71
CA LYS A 2 19.31 14.28 17.54
C LYS A 2 17.82 13.95 17.61
N ILE A 3 17.03 14.54 16.73
CA ILE A 3 15.61 14.19 16.59
C ILE A 3 15.59 12.70 16.25
N PRO A 4 14.91 11.83 17.00
CA PRO A 4 14.68 10.48 16.53
C PRO A 4 13.82 10.63 15.27
N PHE A 5 14.34 10.16 14.13
CA PHE A 5 13.48 9.81 13.02
C PHE A 5 12.62 8.66 13.53
N SER A 6 11.44 8.99 14.07
CA SER A 6 10.40 8.00 14.25
C SER A 6 10.07 7.53 12.83
N ASP A 7 10.30 6.25 12.54
CA ASP A 7 9.66 5.65 11.38
C ASP A 7 8.18 6.03 11.44
N PRO A 8 7.61 6.58 10.35
CA PRO A 8 6.21 6.95 10.36
C PRO A 8 5.41 5.68 10.65
N THR A 9 4.75 5.64 11.81
CA THR A 9 3.79 4.60 12.12
C THR A 9 2.78 4.59 10.97
N PRO A 10 2.55 3.44 10.31
CA PRO A 10 1.55 3.37 9.25
C PRO A 10 0.21 3.90 9.76
N PRO A 11 -0.55 4.63 8.93
CA PRO A 11 -1.88 5.07 9.31
C PRO A 11 -2.75 3.86 9.64
N THR A 12 -3.66 4.02 10.60
CA THR A 12 -4.56 2.95 11.08
C THR A 12 -5.52 2.46 9.99
N GLU A 13 -5.74 3.27 8.97
CA GLU A 13 -6.66 2.98 7.87
C GLU A 13 -5.87 2.91 6.55
N LEU A 14 -5.95 1.74 5.91
CA LEU A 14 -5.23 1.39 4.70
C LEU A 14 -6.24 0.83 3.69
N ALA A 15 -6.16 1.28 2.45
CA ALA A 15 -6.94 0.76 1.34
C ALA A 15 -6.04 -0.05 0.41
N VAL A 16 -6.44 -1.28 0.06
CA VAL A 16 -5.73 -2.08 -0.95
C VAL A 16 -5.96 -1.44 -2.33
N VAL A 17 -4.86 -1.14 -3.01
CA VAL A 17 -4.86 -0.51 -4.34
C VAL A 17 -4.12 -1.35 -5.38
N GLY A 18 -3.52 -2.47 -4.97
CA GLY A 18 -2.77 -3.33 -5.85
C GLY A 18 -2.05 -4.48 -5.17
N GLU A 19 -1.23 -5.18 -5.95
CA GLU A 19 -0.37 -6.29 -5.51
C GLU A 19 0.99 -6.23 -6.19
N ASN A 20 2.01 -6.87 -5.60
CA ASN A 20 3.32 -6.98 -6.23
C ASN A 20 3.33 -8.13 -7.25
N LYS A 21 3.85 -7.86 -8.46
CA LYS A 21 3.93 -8.80 -9.58
C LYS A 21 4.90 -9.96 -9.31
N ASP A 22 5.98 -9.69 -8.59
CA ASP A 22 7.04 -10.66 -8.34
C ASP A 22 6.80 -11.44 -7.04
N ASP A 23 6.06 -10.83 -6.10
CA ASP A 23 5.72 -11.43 -4.81
C ASP A 23 4.24 -11.18 -4.43
N PRO A 24 3.32 -12.11 -4.78
CA PRO A 24 1.89 -11.95 -4.50
C PRO A 24 1.56 -12.01 -2.99
N SER A 25 2.54 -12.24 -2.11
CA SER A 25 2.34 -12.08 -0.66
C SER A 25 2.39 -10.62 -0.20
N LEU A 26 2.77 -9.70 -1.09
CA LEU A 26 2.80 -8.26 -0.84
C LEU A 26 1.64 -7.55 -1.54
N LEU A 27 0.80 -6.89 -0.75
CA LEU A 27 -0.23 -5.98 -1.25
C LEU A 27 0.29 -4.54 -1.29
N LEU A 28 -0.07 -3.81 -2.34
CA LEU A 28 0.08 -2.36 -2.35
C LEU A 28 -1.13 -1.76 -1.66
N VAL A 29 -0.88 -0.97 -0.62
CA VAL A 29 -1.93 -0.25 0.11
C VAL A 29 -1.64 1.24 0.14
N MET A 30 -2.70 2.04 0.16
CA MET A 30 -2.63 3.49 0.30
C MET A 30 -3.16 3.90 1.67
N GLY A 31 -2.38 4.71 2.38
CA GLY A 31 -2.79 5.33 3.64
C GLY A 31 -3.62 6.59 3.44
N THR A 32 -4.35 6.99 4.48
CA THR A 32 -5.11 8.25 4.51
C THR A 32 -4.22 9.51 4.48
N ASP A 33 -2.91 9.34 4.68
CA ASP A 33 -1.88 10.35 4.48
C ASP A 33 -1.47 10.52 3.00
N GLY A 34 -1.98 9.68 2.11
CA GLY A 34 -1.67 9.66 0.68
C GLY A 34 -0.37 8.91 0.34
N SER A 35 0.29 8.31 1.33
CA SER A 35 1.49 7.49 1.11
C SER A 35 1.12 6.08 0.68
N TYR A 36 2.02 5.45 -0.06
CA TYR A 36 1.91 4.03 -0.43
C TYR A 36 2.75 3.17 0.51
N TYR A 37 2.24 1.97 0.79
CA TYR A 37 2.89 0.98 1.62
C TYR A 37 2.79 -0.40 0.99
N ALA A 38 3.80 -1.23 1.23
CA ALA A 38 3.72 -2.66 1.03
C ALA A 38 3.20 -3.28 2.33
N TYR A 39 2.10 -4.02 2.23
CA TYR A 39 1.54 -4.83 3.31
C TYR A 39 1.86 -6.30 3.06
N SER A 40 2.55 -6.94 3.99
CA SER A 40 2.91 -8.35 3.89
C SER A 40 1.83 -9.24 4.52
N LEU A 41 1.30 -10.15 3.72
CA LEU A 41 0.30 -11.12 4.16
C LEU A 41 0.89 -12.19 5.10
N ALA A 42 2.21 -12.37 5.08
CA ALA A 42 2.88 -13.43 5.84
C ALA A 42 3.03 -13.09 7.32
N ASP A 43 3.32 -11.83 7.64
CA ASP A 43 3.61 -11.33 8.98
C ASP A 43 2.68 -10.17 9.42
N GLY A 44 1.93 -9.57 8.48
CA GLY A 44 1.09 -8.41 8.73
C GLY A 44 1.84 -7.09 8.80
N ASP A 45 3.14 -7.09 8.46
CA ASP A 45 3.98 -5.90 8.52
C ASP A 45 3.67 -4.94 7.37
N THR A 46 3.84 -3.65 7.64
CA THR A 46 3.60 -2.57 6.68
C THR A 46 4.84 -1.68 6.59
N ARG A 47 5.31 -1.43 5.36
CA ARG A 47 6.46 -0.54 5.11
C ARG A 47 6.16 0.46 4.01
N VAL A 48 6.64 1.69 4.16
CA VAL A 48 6.52 2.72 3.12
C VAL A 48 7.23 2.24 1.85
N VAL A 49 6.59 2.43 0.70
CA VAL A 49 7.17 2.13 -0.61
C VAL A 49 6.82 3.24 -1.62
N GLU A 50 7.68 3.39 -2.61
CA GLU A 50 7.33 4.12 -3.83
C GLU A 50 6.85 3.09 -4.87
N PRO A 51 5.61 3.17 -5.37
CA PRO A 51 5.14 2.25 -6.39
C PRO A 51 5.93 2.44 -7.68
N ASP A 52 6.47 1.33 -8.19
CA ASP A 52 7.14 1.22 -9.48
C ASP A 52 6.41 0.20 -10.39
N ASP A 53 7.05 -0.16 -11.51
CA ASP A 53 6.49 -1.11 -12.47
C ASP A 53 6.29 -2.53 -11.92
N HIS A 54 6.79 -2.86 -10.72
CA HIS A 54 6.57 -4.15 -10.07
C HIS A 54 5.23 -4.22 -9.34
N TRP A 55 4.48 -3.12 -9.24
CA TRP A 55 3.15 -3.12 -8.66
C TRP A 55 2.07 -3.13 -9.75
N VAL A 56 1.08 -4.02 -9.60
CA VAL A 56 -0.17 -3.92 -10.34
C VAL A 56 -1.09 -3.01 -9.54
N VAL A 57 -1.31 -1.79 -10.02
CA VAL A 57 -2.39 -0.96 -9.46
C VAL A 57 -3.67 -1.39 -10.16
N GLU A 58 -4.56 -2.06 -9.42
CA GLU A 58 -5.87 -2.39 -9.97
C GLU A 58 -6.69 -1.09 -10.07
N PRO A 59 -7.20 -0.75 -11.26
CA PRO A 59 -8.10 0.38 -11.38
C PRO A 59 -9.35 0.05 -10.55
N VAL A 60 -9.66 0.90 -9.56
CA VAL A 60 -10.90 0.79 -8.79
C VAL A 60 -12.04 0.65 -9.80
N PRO A 61 -12.83 -0.44 -9.76
CA PRO A 61 -13.90 -0.62 -10.73
C PRO A 61 -14.84 0.58 -10.64
N SER A 62 -14.93 1.32 -11.75
CA SER A 62 -15.88 2.42 -11.85
C SER A 62 -17.29 1.84 -11.70
N PRO A 63 -18.15 2.39 -10.82
CA PRO A 63 -19.51 1.87 -10.62
C PRO A 63 -20.46 2.04 -11.83
N GLU A 64 -19.96 2.42 -13.00
CA GLU A 64 -20.71 2.87 -14.18
C GLU A 64 -21.04 1.76 -15.21
N LEU A 65 -21.36 0.52 -14.80
CA LEU A 65 -21.79 -0.54 -15.76
C LEU A 65 -22.96 -1.41 -15.28
N PHE A 66 -23.87 -0.84 -14.48
CA PHE A 66 -25.20 -1.43 -14.25
C PHE A 66 -26.29 -0.45 -14.72
N THR A 67 -26.54 -0.40 -16.03
CA THR A 67 -27.72 0.25 -16.64
C THR A 67 -28.47 -0.75 -17.49
#